data_AF-A0A7X6VKL2-F1
#
_entry.id   AF-A0A7X6VKL2-F1
#
_cell.length_a   1.000
_cell.length_b   1.000
_cell.length_c   1.000
_cell.angle_alpha   90.00
_cell.angle_beta   90.00
_cell.angle_gamma   90.00
#
_symmetry.space_group_name_H-M   'P 1'
#
loop_
_entity.id
_entity.type
_entity.pdbx_description
1 polymer ?
#
loop_
_entity_poly.entity_id
_entity_poly.type
_entity_poly.pdbx_seq_one_letter_code
_entity_poly.pdbx_strand_id
1 'polypeptide(L)'
;MSLDQIIGPVMIGPSSSHTAGAARLGNLARICLGCPVIKAGIYLRGSFYKTSRGHGTDKAVLAGLMGLAPDNPGIRDAFSLAREKGME
;
A
#
# COMPACT_ATOMS: atom_id res chain seq x y z
N MET A 1 -12.59 4.16 -23.30
CA MET A 1 -11.65 3.67 -22.26
C MET A 1 -10.27 4.19 -22.65
N SER A 2 -9.55 4.85 -21.76
CA SER A 2 -8.25 5.46 -22.06
C SER A 2 -7.11 4.45 -21.93
N LEU A 3 -5.98 4.69 -22.60
CA LEU A 3 -4.86 3.74 -22.69
C LEU A 3 -4.24 3.43 -21.30
N ASP A 4 -4.21 4.40 -20.41
CA ASP A 4 -3.75 4.28 -19.02
C ASP A 4 -4.62 3.35 -18.17
N GLN A 5 -5.91 3.23 -18.48
CA GLN A 5 -6.80 2.27 -17.80
C GLN A 5 -6.56 0.82 -18.26
N ILE A 6 -5.96 0.63 -19.43
CA ILE A 6 -5.66 -0.68 -20.00
C ILE A 6 -4.27 -1.15 -19.56
N ILE A 7 -3.26 -0.27 -19.64
CA ILE A 7 -1.87 -0.60 -19.29
C ILE A 7 -1.66 -0.57 -17.77
N GLY A 8 -2.44 0.23 -17.05
CA GLY A 8 -2.30 0.42 -15.62
C GLY A 8 -1.19 1.42 -15.27
N PRO A 9 -1.16 1.90 -14.01
CA PRO A 9 -0.16 2.87 -13.57
C PRO A 9 1.22 2.23 -13.46
N VAL A 10 2.26 3.07 -13.52
CA VAL A 10 3.58 2.69 -13.01
C VAL A 10 3.43 2.35 -11.52
N MET A 11 4.08 1.27 -11.08
CA MET A 11 3.97 0.80 -9.70
C MET A 11 5.23 0.06 -9.26
N ILE A 12 5.39 -0.06 -7.95
CA ILE A 12 6.30 -1.01 -7.32
C ILE A 12 5.60 -2.36 -7.14
N GLY A 13 6.37 -3.43 -7.33
CA GLY A 13 5.94 -4.80 -7.06
C GLY A 13 5.31 -5.48 -8.27
N PRO A 14 5.03 -6.79 -8.15
CA PRO A 14 4.64 -7.61 -9.30
C PRO A 14 3.15 -7.55 -9.65
N SER A 15 2.30 -6.85 -8.87
CA SER A 15 0.84 -6.93 -9.04
C SER A 15 0.10 -5.61 -8.84
N SER A 16 -0.69 -5.24 -9.83
CA SER A 16 -1.53 -4.03 -9.82
C SER A 16 -2.65 -4.10 -8.79
N SER A 17 -3.18 -5.29 -8.50
CA SER A 17 -4.24 -5.46 -7.49
C SER A 17 -3.67 -5.51 -6.08
N HIS A 18 -2.63 -6.33 -5.88
CA HIS A 18 -2.10 -6.65 -4.56
C HIS A 18 -1.06 -5.65 -4.05
N THR A 19 -0.51 -4.81 -4.93
CA THR A 19 0.46 -3.78 -4.56
C THR A 19 -0.11 -2.39 -4.85
N ALA A 20 -0.40 -2.04 -6.11
CA ALA A 20 -0.92 -0.69 -6.41
C ALA A 20 -2.32 -0.45 -5.83
N GLY A 21 -3.23 -1.44 -5.94
CA GLY A 21 -4.55 -1.39 -5.31
C GLY A 21 -4.47 -1.33 -3.78
N ALA A 22 -3.60 -2.15 -3.18
CA ALA A 22 -3.37 -2.16 -1.74
C ALA A 22 -2.83 -0.82 -1.20
N ALA A 23 -1.88 -0.20 -1.89
CA ALA A 23 -1.37 1.13 -1.54
C ALA A 23 -2.45 2.22 -1.66
N ARG A 24 -3.29 2.14 -2.70
CA ARG A 24 -4.45 3.03 -2.86
C ARG A 24 -5.45 2.87 -1.71
N LEU A 25 -5.72 1.64 -1.25
CA LEU A 25 -6.59 1.38 -0.10
C LEU A 25 -6.02 1.96 1.20
N GLY A 26 -4.72 1.79 1.46
CA GLY A 26 -4.06 2.39 2.61
C GLY A 26 -4.15 3.93 2.58
N ASN A 27 -3.91 4.54 1.43
CA ASN A 27 -4.00 5.99 1.28
C ASN A 27 -5.44 6.51 1.44
N LEU A 28 -6.43 5.76 0.94
CA LEU A 28 -7.84 6.08 1.17
C LEU A 28 -8.16 6.08 2.67
N ALA A 29 -7.73 5.06 3.42
CA ALA A 29 -7.92 5.01 4.86
C ALA A 29 -7.26 6.20 5.59
N ARG A 30 -6.03 6.58 5.20
CA ARG A 30 -5.35 7.77 5.71
C ARG A 30 -6.14 9.06 5.42
N ILE A 31 -6.65 9.21 4.20
CA ILE A 31 -7.46 10.38 3.81
C ILE A 31 -8.74 10.44 4.66
N CYS A 32 -9.42 9.31 4.85
CA CYS A 32 -10.60 9.23 5.70
C CYS A 32 -10.31 9.59 7.17
N LEU A 33 -9.13 9.23 7.68
CA LEU A 33 -8.70 9.61 9.04
C LEU A 33 -8.43 11.13 9.16
N GLY A 34 -7.94 11.76 8.08
CA GLY A 34 -7.70 13.22 8.03
C GLY A 34 -6.46 13.70 8.80
N CYS A 35 -5.73 12.80 9.47
CA CYS A 35 -4.47 13.10 10.17
C CYS A 35 -3.43 11.99 9.94
N PRO A 36 -2.17 12.20 10.33
CA PRO A 36 -1.14 11.16 10.25
C PRO A 36 -1.53 9.90 11.03
N VAL A 37 -1.39 8.73 10.41
CA VAL A 37 -1.64 7.45 11.06
C VAL A 37 -0.48 7.12 12.00
N ILE A 38 -0.74 7.10 13.30
CA ILE A 38 0.25 6.72 14.33
C ILE A 38 0.17 5.23 14.71
N LYS A 39 -0.98 4.60 14.52
CA LYS A 39 -1.20 3.19 14.83
C LYS A 39 -2.20 2.57 13.85
N ALA A 40 -1.91 1.39 13.31
CA ALA A 40 -2.82 0.69 12.40
C ALA A 40 -2.83 -0.82 12.59
N GLY A 41 -4.03 -1.38 12.82
CA GLY A 41 -4.26 -2.82 12.73
C GLY A 41 -4.56 -3.25 11.29
N ILE A 42 -3.63 -3.96 10.64
CA ILE A 42 -3.82 -4.45 9.27
C ILE A 42 -4.24 -5.92 9.28
N TYR A 43 -5.49 -6.19 8.88
CA TYR A 43 -6.02 -7.55 8.76
C TYR A 43 -6.34 -7.86 7.30
N LEU A 44 -5.56 -8.78 6.71
CA LEU A 44 -5.81 -9.28 5.36
C LEU A 44 -6.68 -10.54 5.41
N ARG A 45 -7.59 -10.70 4.44
CA ARG A 45 -8.46 -11.89 4.32
C ARG A 45 -8.47 -12.45 2.91
N GLY A 46 -8.94 -13.68 2.76
CA GLY A 46 -9.17 -14.31 1.46
C GLY A 46 -7.90 -14.37 0.59
N SER A 47 -8.05 -14.03 -0.69
CA SER A 47 -6.92 -13.97 -1.65
C SER A 47 -5.83 -12.99 -1.20
N PHE A 48 -6.21 -11.82 -0.70
CA PHE A 48 -5.28 -10.79 -0.21
C PHE A 48 -4.33 -11.33 0.87
N TYR A 49 -4.82 -12.17 1.77
CA TYR A 49 -3.97 -12.82 2.78
C TYR A 49 -3.10 -13.91 2.15
N LYS A 50 -3.72 -14.83 1.39
CA LYS A 50 -3.06 -16.02 0.84
C LYS A 50 -1.84 -15.69 -0.01
N THR A 51 -1.87 -14.59 -0.75
CA THR A 51 -0.79 -14.17 -1.66
C THR A 51 -0.05 -12.92 -1.20
N SER A 52 -0.29 -12.44 0.03
CA SER A 52 0.27 -11.20 0.57
C SER A 52 1.80 -11.15 0.47
N ARG A 53 2.48 -12.16 1.02
CA ARG A 53 3.95 -12.19 1.13
C ARG A 53 4.64 -12.16 -0.24
N GLY A 54 4.07 -12.83 -1.24
CA GLY A 54 4.61 -12.88 -2.60
C GLY A 54 4.42 -11.58 -3.39
N HIS A 55 3.42 -10.77 -3.03
CA HIS A 55 3.10 -9.52 -3.71
C HIS A 55 3.43 -8.26 -2.88
N GLY A 56 3.90 -8.43 -1.64
CA GLY A 56 4.18 -7.32 -0.72
C GLY A 56 2.93 -6.53 -0.33
N THR A 57 1.78 -7.20 -0.20
CA THR A 57 0.49 -6.53 0.05
C THR A 57 0.46 -5.82 1.40
N ASP A 58 1.01 -6.44 2.43
CA ASP A 58 1.21 -5.85 3.75
C ASP A 58 2.02 -4.54 3.69
N LYS A 59 3.16 -4.57 2.98
CA LYS A 59 4.01 -3.40 2.76
C LYS A 59 3.28 -2.32 1.97
N ALA A 60 2.51 -2.69 0.96
CA ALA A 60 1.77 -1.76 0.14
C ALA A 60 0.67 -1.03 0.93
N VAL A 61 -0.11 -1.76 1.73
CA VAL A 61 -1.12 -1.14 2.62
C VAL A 61 -0.44 -0.17 3.59
N LEU A 62 0.66 -0.59 4.24
CA LEU A 62 1.41 0.24 5.17
C LEU A 62 1.97 1.51 4.50
N ALA A 63 2.55 1.36 3.31
CA ALA A 63 3.03 2.48 2.49
C ALA A 63 1.91 3.47 2.15
N GLY A 64 0.74 2.95 1.77
CA GLY A 64 -0.45 3.75 1.53
C GLY A 64 -0.90 4.53 2.77
N LEU A 65 -0.91 3.88 3.95
CA LEU A 65 -1.25 4.54 5.23
C LEU A 65 -0.27 5.67 5.59
N MET A 66 0.97 5.59 5.11
CA MET A 66 1.97 6.67 5.23
C MET A 66 1.87 7.74 4.12
N GLY A 67 0.94 7.58 3.16
CA GLY A 67 0.71 8.50 2.04
C GLY A 67 1.62 8.28 0.83
N LEU A 68 2.29 7.13 0.71
CA LEU A 68 3.12 6.81 -0.44
C LEU A 68 2.25 6.38 -1.63
N ALA A 69 2.57 6.92 -2.81
CA ALA A 69 1.92 6.54 -4.06
C ALA A 69 2.38 5.15 -4.55
N PRO A 70 1.58 4.45 -5.39
CA PRO A 70 1.90 3.10 -5.88
C PRO A 70 3.26 2.92 -6.60
N ASP A 71 3.79 3.99 -7.20
CA ASP A 71 5.08 4.05 -7.90
C ASP A 71 6.25 4.40 -6.97
N ASN A 72 5.99 4.74 -5.71
CA ASN A 72 7.02 5.17 -4.79
C ASN A 72 7.92 3.98 -4.36
N PRO A 73 9.26 4.07 -4.57
CA PRO A 73 10.18 3.00 -4.24
C PRO A 73 10.18 2.60 -2.75
N GLY A 74 9.80 3.53 -1.86
CA GLY A 74 9.68 3.32 -0.42
C GLY A 74 8.65 2.25 -0.02
N ILE A 75 7.78 1.79 -0.93
CA ILE A 75 6.93 0.62 -0.69
C ILE A 75 7.75 -0.61 -0.30
N ARG A 76 8.97 -0.79 -0.84
CA ARG A 76 9.83 -1.94 -0.52
C ARG A 76 10.27 -1.95 0.95
N ASP A 77 10.43 -0.77 1.51
CA ASP A 77 10.99 -0.49 2.84
C ASP A 77 9.92 0.02 3.82
N ALA A 78 8.63 -0.19 3.50
CA ALA A 78 7.50 0.40 4.22
C ALA A 78 7.55 0.19 5.75
N PHE A 79 7.96 -1.00 6.21
CA PHE A 79 8.09 -1.28 7.64
C PHE A 79 9.21 -0.49 8.32
N SER A 80 10.33 -0.26 7.63
CA SER A 80 11.43 0.55 8.17
C SER A 80 11.01 2.02 8.22
N LEU A 81 10.41 2.53 7.14
CA LEU A 81 9.89 3.89 7.07
C LEU A 81 8.79 4.16 8.12
N ALA A 82 7.93 3.18 8.39
CA ALA A 82 6.90 3.29 9.43
C ALA A 82 7.54 3.45 10.81
N ARG A 83 8.55 2.64 11.14
CA ARG A 83 9.31 2.77 12.39
C ARG A 83 10.00 4.12 12.53
N GLU A 84 10.65 4.60 11.46
CA GLU A 84 11.30 5.92 11.44
C GLU A 84 10.31 7.07 11.67
N LYS A 85 9.06 6.90 11.22
CA LYS A 85 7.96 7.84 11.43
C LYS A 85 7.25 7.68 12.78
N GLY A 86 7.66 6.72 13.62
CA GLY A 86 7.02 6.43 14.90
C GLY A 86 5.61 5.82 14.76
N MET A 87 5.31 5.17 13.63
CA MET A 87 4.05 4.48 13.39
C MET A 87 4.12 3.04 13.92
N GLU A 88 3.08 2.62 14.65
CA GLU A 88 2.90 1.26 15.20
C GLU A 88 1.93 0.40 14.36
#